data_AF-A0A7S1U8A6-F1
#
_entry.id   AF-A0A7S1U8A6-F1
#
_cell.length_a   1.000
_cell.length_b   1.000
_cell.length_c   1.000
_cell.angle_alpha   90.00
_cell.angle_beta   90.00
_cell.angle_gamma   90.00
#
_symmetry.space_group_name_H-M   'P 1'
#
loop_
_entity.id
_entity.type
_entity.pdbx_description
1 polymer ?
#
loop_
_entity_poly.entity_id
_entity_poly.type
_entity_poly.pdbx_seq_one_letter_code
_entity_poly.pdbx_strand_id
1 'polypeptide(L)'
;WTALENIFMSSQDIRAQLPDDTKRFEQVDVDFKDQLRDVQANPGVLDSCAREGREGILMSMNKSLEICEKALQEYLEVKKNTFPRFYFVSNAALLDILANGNIPP
;
A
#
# COMPACT_ATOMS: atom_id res chain seq x y z
N TRP A 1 1.52 -2.89 4.86
CA TRP A 1 0.45 -1.87 4.93
C TRP A 1 1.02 -0.45 5.07
N THR A 2 1.72 -0.08 6.14
CA THR A 2 2.21 1.32 6.36
C THR A 2 3.01 1.92 5.20
N ALA A 3 3.87 1.13 4.56
CA ALA A 3 4.62 1.58 3.37
C ALA A 3 3.67 1.94 2.21
N LEU A 4 2.67 1.09 1.95
CA LEU A 4 1.66 1.28 0.91
C LEU A 4 0.69 2.41 1.28
N GLU A 5 0.36 2.61 2.57
CA GLU A 5 -0.48 3.71 3.04
C GLU A 5 0.10 5.05 2.63
N ASN A 6 1.39 5.28 2.90
CA ASN A 6 2.05 6.52 2.52
C ASN A 6 2.04 6.76 1.00
N ILE A 7 2.14 5.70 0.19
CA ILE A 7 2.20 5.81 -1.27
C ILE A 7 0.80 6.08 -1.83
N PHE A 8 -0.16 5.23 -1.50
CA PHE A 8 -1.52 5.27 -2.07
C PHE A 8 -2.42 6.34 -1.44
N MET A 9 -2.13 6.83 -0.23
CA MET A 9 -2.93 7.90 0.39
C MET A 9 -2.37 9.30 0.11
N SER A 10 -1.04 9.45 0.07
CA SER A 10 -0.40 10.77 -0.02
C SER A 10 -0.05 11.20 -1.44
N SER A 11 0.21 10.27 -2.37
CA SER A 11 0.62 10.62 -3.74
C SER A 11 -0.57 10.64 -4.70
N GLN A 12 -1.06 11.84 -5.03
CA GLN A 12 -2.17 12.01 -5.97
C GLN A 12 -1.83 11.52 -7.38
N ASP A 13 -0.56 11.61 -7.81
CA ASP A 13 -0.11 11.08 -9.10
C ASP A 13 -0.21 9.55 -9.14
N ILE A 14 0.31 8.86 -8.11
CA ILE A 14 0.23 7.40 -8.03
C ILE A 14 -1.23 6.93 -8.03
N ARG A 15 -2.11 7.63 -7.30
CA ARG A 15 -3.56 7.32 -7.30
C ARG A 15 -4.20 7.46 -8.66
N ALA A 16 -3.78 8.44 -9.45
CA ALA A 16 -4.27 8.64 -10.82
C ALA A 16 -3.72 7.57 -11.79
N GLN A 17 -2.49 7.11 -11.58
CA GLN A 17 -1.84 6.10 -12.43
C GLN A 17 -2.30 4.67 -12.12
N LEU A 18 -2.63 4.37 -10.86
CA LEU A 18 -3.05 3.05 -10.39
C LEU A 18 -4.43 3.12 -9.69
N PRO A 19 -5.51 3.49 -10.41
CA PRO A 19 -6.80 3.76 -9.79
C PRO A 19 -7.47 2.51 -9.19
N ASP A 20 -7.31 1.34 -9.83
CA ASP A 20 -7.90 0.10 -9.35
C ASP A 20 -7.17 -0.44 -8.11
N ASP A 21 -5.83 -0.34 -8.10
CA ASP A 21 -5.02 -0.71 -6.93
C ASP A 21 -5.23 0.26 -5.77
N THR A 22 -5.45 1.55 -6.06
CA THR A 22 -5.82 2.55 -5.06
C THR A 22 -7.13 2.17 -4.37
N LYS A 23 -8.18 1.88 -5.14
CA LYS A 23 -9.47 1.44 -4.56
C LYS A 23 -9.34 0.15 -3.75
N ARG A 24 -8.51 -0.79 -4.22
CA ARG A 24 -8.24 -2.03 -3.49
C ARG A 24 -7.53 -1.74 -2.16
N PHE A 25 -6.53 -0.86 -2.17
CA PHE A 25 -5.82 -0.46 -0.97
C PHE A 25 -6.74 0.28 0.02
N GLU A 26 -7.62 1.17 -0.46
CA GLU A 26 -8.61 1.87 0.37
C GLU A 26 -9.54 0.89 1.11
N GLN A 27 -9.98 -0.19 0.45
CA GLN A 27 -10.77 -1.22 1.14
C GLN A 27 -9.95 -1.93 2.23
N VAL A 28 -8.71 -2.32 1.92
CA VAL A 28 -7.82 -2.95 2.91
C VAL A 28 -7.51 -2.01 4.08
N ASP A 29 -7.39 -0.70 3.81
CA ASP A 29 -7.15 0.33 4.81
C ASP A 29 -8.30 0.39 5.84
N VAL A 30 -9.55 0.40 5.36
CA VAL A 30 -10.75 0.36 6.20
C VAL A 30 -10.77 -0.92 7.03
N ASP A 31 -10.60 -2.08 6.39
CA ASP A 31 -10.64 -3.38 7.05
C ASP A 31 -9.55 -3.49 8.13
N PHE A 32 -8.33 -2.99 7.86
CA PHE A 32 -7.22 -3.01 8.82
C PHE A 32 -7.46 -2.10 10.00
N LYS A 33 -7.97 -0.88 9.76
CA LYS A 33 -8.33 0.05 10.83
C LYS A 33 -9.45 -0.52 11.70
N ASP A 34 -10.40 -1.25 11.13
CA ASP A 34 -11.41 -1.99 11.89
C ASP A 34 -10.78 -3.10 12.77
N GLN A 35 -9.87 -3.90 12.22
CA GLN A 35 -9.18 -4.94 13.00
C GLN A 35 -8.32 -4.34 14.13
N LEU A 36 -7.70 -3.17 13.92
CA LEU A 36 -6.92 -2.46 14.93
C LEU A 36 -7.79 -1.87 16.04
N ARG A 37 -8.93 -1.25 15.69
CA ARG A 37 -9.91 -0.75 16.68
C ARG A 37 -10.40 -1.87 17.58
N ASP A 38 -10.67 -3.02 16.98
CA ASP A 38 -11.13 -4.20 17.71
C ASP A 38 -10.10 -4.73 18.71
N VAL A 39 -8.81 -4.79 18.31
CA VAL A 39 -7.70 -5.17 19.19
C VAL A 39 -7.48 -4.14 20.29
N GLN A 40 -7.63 -2.85 19.96
CA GLN A 40 -7.49 -1.78 20.95
C GLN A 40 -8.60 -1.88 22.02
N ALA A 41 -9.81 -2.29 21.64
CA ALA A 41 -10.91 -2.53 22.57
C ALA A 41 -10.68 -3.78 23.44
N ASN A 42 -10.03 -4.83 22.90
CA ASN A 42 -9.75 -6.08 23.59
C ASN A 42 -8.28 -6.50 23.41
N PRO A 43 -7.34 -5.92 24.19
CA PRO A 43 -5.90 -6.10 23.98
C PRO A 43 -5.39 -7.50 24.37
N GLY A 44 -6.26 -8.36 24.91
CA GLY A 44 -5.94 -9.76 25.21
C GLY A 44 -5.55 -10.50 23.94
N VAL A 45 -4.30 -10.95 23.85
CA VAL A 45 -3.77 -11.66 22.66
C VAL A 45 -4.56 -12.95 22.39
N LEU A 46 -4.92 -13.69 23.43
CA LEU A 46 -5.73 -14.91 23.29
C LEU A 46 -7.11 -14.60 22.74
N ASP A 47 -7.79 -13.57 23.27
CA ASP A 47 -9.14 -13.19 22.83
C ASP A 47 -9.14 -12.59 21.41
N SER A 48 -8.12 -11.80 21.09
CA SER A 48 -7.91 -11.23 19.74
C SER A 48 -7.65 -12.31 18.69
N CYS A 49 -6.84 -13.33 19.02
CA CYS A 49 -6.52 -14.43 18.11
C CYS A 49 -7.63 -15.48 18.02
N ALA A 50 -8.40 -15.69 19.10
CA ALA A 50 -9.49 -16.66 19.15
C ALA A 50 -10.77 -16.17 18.46
N ARG A 51 -10.80 -14.93 17.96
CA ARG A 51 -11.94 -14.38 17.24
C ARG A 51 -12.16 -15.13 15.92
N GLU A 52 -13.38 -15.63 15.75
CA GLU A 52 -13.78 -16.36 14.55
C GLU A 52 -13.62 -15.51 13.28
N GLY A 53 -13.08 -16.11 12.22
CA GLY A 53 -12.87 -15.45 10.92
C GLY A 53 -11.68 -14.49 10.85
N ARG A 54 -10.97 -14.23 11.94
CA ARG A 54 -9.83 -13.30 12.00
C ARG A 54 -8.71 -13.68 11.03
N GLU A 55 -8.32 -14.95 11.03
CA GLU A 55 -7.27 -15.47 10.13
C GLU A 55 -7.66 -15.26 8.66
N GLY A 56 -8.89 -15.59 8.27
CA GLY A 56 -9.37 -15.44 6.90
C GLY A 56 -9.37 -13.98 6.43
N ILE A 57 -9.78 -13.06 7.31
CA ILE A 57 -9.73 -11.61 7.03
C ILE A 57 -8.27 -11.19 6.82
N LEU A 58 -7.36 -11.53 7.74
CA LEU A 58 -5.95 -11.17 7.64
C LEU A 58 -5.27 -11.76 6.39
N MET A 59 -5.60 -13.01 6.02
CA MET A 59 -5.10 -13.64 4.79
C MET A 59 -5.62 -12.93 3.54
N SER A 60 -6.90 -12.59 3.49
CA SER A 60 -7.51 -11.86 2.38
C SER A 60 -6.88 -10.48 2.19
N MET A 61 -6.65 -9.78 3.30
CA MET A 61 -5.98 -8.48 3.30
C MET A 61 -4.54 -8.60 2.85
N ASN A 62 -3.78 -9.58 3.35
CA ASN A 62 -2.40 -9.80 2.93
C ASN A 62 -2.30 -10.06 1.42
N LYS A 63 -3.17 -10.92 0.87
CA LYS A 63 -3.23 -11.18 -0.57
C LYS A 63 -3.54 -9.91 -1.37
N SER A 64 -4.44 -9.06 -0.86
CA SER A 64 -4.77 -7.79 -1.50
C SER A 64 -3.59 -6.80 -1.48
N LEU A 65 -2.82 -6.78 -0.39
CA LEU A 65 -1.59 -5.98 -0.28
C LEU A 65 -0.52 -6.48 -1.26
N GLU A 66 -0.33 -7.79 -1.39
CA GLU A 66 0.62 -8.38 -2.35
C GLU A 66 0.29 -7.99 -3.79
N ILE A 67 -1.00 -7.96 -4.16
CA ILE A 67 -1.43 -7.49 -5.48
C ILE A 67 -1.06 -6.02 -5.68
N CYS A 68 -1.32 -5.16 -4.69
CA CYS A 68 -1.01 -3.74 -4.78
C CYS A 68 0.51 -3.49 -4.87
N GLU A 69 1.31 -4.25 -4.11
CA GLU A 69 2.77 -4.18 -4.15
C GLU A 69 3.31 -4.58 -5.53
N LYS A 70 2.78 -5.67 -6.10
CA LYS A 70 3.17 -6.12 -7.44
C LYS A 70 2.83 -5.07 -8.51
N ALA A 71 1.62 -4.51 -8.49
CA ALA A 71 1.22 -3.47 -9.44
C ALA A 71 2.13 -2.23 -9.33
N LEU A 72 2.50 -1.84 -8.11
CA LEU A 72 3.43 -0.74 -7.88
C LEU A 72 4.83 -1.05 -8.44
N GLN A 73 5.34 -2.26 -8.24
CA GLN A 73 6.64 -2.67 -8.79
C GLN A 73 6.63 -2.63 -10.33
N GLU A 74 5.58 -3.16 -10.95
CA GLU A 74 5.42 -3.11 -12.42
C GLU A 74 5.36 -1.67 -12.93
N TYR A 75 4.63 -0.78 -12.26
CA TYR A 75 4.60 0.64 -12.57
C TYR A 75 5.99 1.28 -12.50
N LEU A 76 6.75 1.02 -11.44
CA LEU A 76 8.11 1.56 -11.27
C LEU A 76 9.05 1.04 -12.36
N GLU A 77 8.96 -0.24 -12.73
CA GLU A 77 9.77 -0.80 -13.82
C GLU A 77 9.45 -0.18 -15.18
N VAL A 78 8.19 0.13 -15.47
CA VAL A 78 7.82 0.87 -16.68
C VAL A 78 8.47 2.27 -16.69
N LYS A 79 8.46 2.97 -15.55
CA LYS A 79 9.13 4.28 -15.43
C LYS A 79 10.65 4.17 -15.61
N LYS A 80 11.29 3.14 -15.04
CA LYS A 80 12.73 2.90 -15.24
C LYS A 80 13.09 2.59 -16.69
N ASN A 81 12.28 1.77 -17.37
CA ASN A 81 12.47 1.49 -18.79
C ASN A 81 12.33 2.75 -19.66
N THR A 82 11.39 3.63 -19.32
CA THR A 82 11.17 4.90 -20.03
C THR A 82 12.32 5.88 -19.79
N PHE A 83 12.93 5.85 -18.61
CA PHE A 83 14.01 6.74 -18.23
C PHE A 83 15.13 5.97 -17.49
N PRO A 84 16.13 5.44 -18.22
CA PRO A 84 17.12 4.52 -17.67
C PRO A 84 17.94 5.05 -16.48
N ARG A 85 18.01 6.37 -16.27
CA ARG A 85 18.65 6.96 -15.09
C ARG A 85 17.99 6.54 -13.77
N PHE A 86 16.71 6.17 -13.78
CA PHE A 86 16.01 5.70 -12.59
C PHE A 86 16.49 4.32 -12.10
N TYR A 87 17.24 3.55 -12.89
CA TYR A 87 17.86 2.30 -12.41
C TYR A 87 18.92 2.54 -11.32
N PHE A 88 19.48 3.73 -11.22
CA PHE A 88 20.49 4.09 -10.22
C PHE A 88 19.88 4.67 -8.93
N VAL A 89 18.55 4.71 -8.83
CA VAL A 89 17.81 5.26 -7.70
C VAL A 89 17.06 4.13 -7.01
N SER A 90 17.01 4.16 -5.67
CA SER A 90 16.22 3.20 -4.91
C SER A 90 14.72 3.37 -5.19
N ASN A 91 13.92 2.31 -5.08
CA ASN A 91 12.47 2.41 -5.31
C ASN A 91 11.80 3.46 -4.41
N ALA A 92 12.26 3.61 -3.16
CA ALA A 92 11.76 4.63 -2.23
C ALA A 92 12.05 6.06 -2.72
N ALA A 93 13.28 6.33 -3.15
CA ALA A 93 13.65 7.64 -3.68
C ALA A 93 12.99 7.92 -5.05
N LEU A 94 12.79 6.87 -5.87
CA LEU A 94 12.07 6.99 -7.13
C LEU A 94 10.60 7.34 -6.89
N LEU A 95 9.95 6.72 -5.91
CA LEU A 95 8.58 7.07 -5.51
C LEU A 95 8.47 8.51 -5.04
N ASP A 96 9.44 9.00 -4.26
CA ASP A 96 9.49 10.39 -3.81
C ASP A 96 9.64 11.38 -4.98
N ILE A 97 10.53 11.06 -5.93
CA ILE A 97 10.71 11.85 -7.18
C ILE A 97 9.43 11.86 -8.01
N LEU A 98 8.73 10.74 -8.12
CA LEU A 98 7.48 10.64 -8.90
C LEU A 98 6.33 11.35 -8.19
N ALA A 99 6.25 11.28 -6.86
CA ALA A 99 5.23 11.94 -6.06
C ALA A 99 5.39 13.48 -6.08
N ASN A 100 6.63 13.99 -6.05
CA ASN A 100 6.93 15.43 -5.99
C ASN A 100 7.35 16.04 -7.34
N GLY A 101 7.37 15.26 -8.42
CA GLY A 101 7.98 15.65 -9.71
C GLY A 101 7.34 16.85 -10.42
N ASN A 102 6.12 17.25 -10.02
CA ASN A 102 5.45 18.44 -10.55
C ASN A 102 5.82 19.75 -9.82
N ILE A 103 6.67 19.68 -8.79
CA ILE A 103 7.14 20.85 -8.03
C ILE A 103 8.67 20.91 -8.11
N PRO A 104 9.24 21.43 -9.21
CA PRO A 104 10.65 21.78 -9.20
C PRO A 104 10.88 22.95 -8.20
N PRO A 105 12.02 22.96 -7.48
CA PRO A 105 12.41 24.11 -6.65
C PRO A 105 12.66 25.37 -7.48
#